data_AF-A0A4Z1C118-F1
#
_entry.id   AF-A0A4Z1C118-F1
#
_cell.length_a   1.000
_cell.length_b   1.000
_cell.length_c   1.000
_cell.angle_alpha   90.00
_cell.angle_beta   90.00
_cell.angle_gamma   90.00
#
_symmetry.space_group_name_H-M   'P 1'
#
loop_
_entity.id
_entity.type
_entity.pdbx_description
1 polymer ?
#
loop_
_entity_poly.entity_id
_entity_poly.type
_entity_poly.pdbx_seq_one_letter_code
_entity_poly.pdbx_strand_id
1 'polypeptide(L)'
;MAHLAEPHDAAPGEGELASLVRRWVGARRSGAVRVAQVPAPAPDDPLDRDPVVAVPAPAPAPMPEATAEPAVVPTTEPAAATPARAPRIPALPHRPSSEDPEHATRLAVLIDARRVPEDVAAGLLTRLGDRGSVNVCRAYADWRRADLGTWVERLRRQGLHSFHQFADGDDQALVALAIDAVDIAREASVDEVVLAGDMTSMLPLVHRLHGAGVRVVVVGPGHTPHDVRAACDEFLDEDSLLGEPAAPAGRHRA
;
A
#
# COMPACT_ATOMS: atom_id res chain seq x y z
N MET A 1 -25.88 -46.60 5.25
CA MET A 1 -25.86 -45.12 5.32
C MET A 1 -25.16 -44.72 6.59
N ALA A 2 -23.89 -44.31 6.49
CA ALA A 2 -23.12 -43.76 7.60
C ALA A 2 -22.75 -42.33 7.23
N HIS A 3 -23.30 -41.35 7.96
CA HIS A 3 -22.92 -39.94 7.84
C HIS A 3 -21.73 -39.70 8.76
N LEU A 4 -20.59 -39.31 8.17
CA LEU A 4 -19.47 -38.68 8.87
C LEU A 4 -19.82 -37.21 9.06
N ALA A 5 -19.86 -36.75 10.31
CA ALA A 5 -19.92 -35.33 10.66
C ALA A 5 -18.50 -34.86 10.94
N GLU A 6 -18.07 -33.81 10.24
CA GLU A 6 -16.79 -33.13 10.47
C GLU A 6 -16.82 -32.30 11.77
N PRO A 7 -15.67 -32.12 12.46
CA PRO A 7 -15.61 -31.34 13.69
C PRO A 7 -15.62 -29.83 13.40
N HIS A 8 -16.54 -29.13 14.07
CA HIS A 8 -16.68 -27.68 14.09
C HIS A 8 -15.53 -27.05 14.88
N ASP A 9 -14.75 -26.17 14.24
CA ASP A 9 -13.67 -25.39 14.85
C ASP A 9 -14.29 -24.33 15.79
N ALA A 10 -14.15 -24.53 17.10
CA ALA A 10 -14.74 -23.68 18.12
C ALA A 10 -13.88 -22.43 18.35
N ALA A 11 -14.48 -21.24 18.25
CA ALA A 11 -13.80 -19.97 18.52
C ALA A 11 -13.21 -19.92 19.95
N PRO A 12 -11.98 -19.41 20.13
CA PRO A 12 -11.31 -19.39 21.43
C PRO A 12 -12.03 -18.47 22.41
N GLY A 13 -12.22 -18.94 23.65
CA GLY A 13 -12.87 -18.18 24.71
C GLY A 13 -12.06 -16.94 25.12
N GLU A 14 -12.72 -15.90 25.66
CA GLU A 14 -12.10 -14.61 26.02
C GLU A 14 -10.83 -14.71 26.89
N GLY A 15 -10.73 -15.73 27.75
CA GLY A 15 -9.55 -15.98 28.58
C GLY A 15 -8.30 -16.43 27.79
N GLU A 16 -8.50 -17.03 26.62
CA GLU A 16 -7.45 -17.53 25.74
C GLU A 16 -6.86 -16.40 24.89
N LEU A 17 -7.71 -15.50 24.40
CA LEU A 17 -7.29 -14.26 23.71
C LEU A 17 -6.46 -13.36 24.62
N ALA A 18 -6.91 -13.13 25.86
CA ALA A 18 -6.15 -12.35 26.84
C ALA A 18 -4.80 -13.00 27.19
N SER A 19 -4.71 -14.33 27.11
CA SER A 19 -3.47 -15.09 27.33
C SER A 19 -2.54 -15.03 26.12
N LEU A 20 -3.08 -15.05 24.90
CA LEU A 20 -2.33 -14.87 23.65
C LEU A 20 -1.74 -13.47 23.54
N VAL A 21 -2.52 -12.43 23.84
CA VAL A 21 -2.05 -11.03 23.83
C VAL A 21 -0.92 -10.82 24.84
N ARG A 22 -1.06 -11.34 26.07
CA ARG A 22 0.02 -11.25 27.08
C ARG A 22 1.29 -11.98 26.65
N ARG A 23 1.17 -13.16 26.04
CA ARG A 23 2.31 -13.94 25.55
C ARG A 23 3.01 -13.22 24.39
N TRP A 24 2.25 -12.61 23.48
CA TRP A 24 2.77 -11.84 22.35
C TRP A 24 3.50 -10.56 22.82
N VAL A 25 2.92 -9.83 23.78
CA VAL A 25 3.55 -8.65 24.39
C VAL A 25 4.85 -9.03 25.12
N GLY A 26 4.88 -10.19 25.79
CA GLY A 26 6.07 -10.71 26.46
C GLY A 26 7.19 -11.14 25.50
N ALA A 27 6.84 -11.75 24.37
CA ALA A 27 7.80 -12.19 23.35
C ALA A 27 8.52 -11.01 22.67
N ARG A 28 7.86 -9.85 22.52
CA ARG A 28 8.48 -8.62 21.98
C ARG A 28 9.50 -7.99 22.93
N ARG A 29 9.28 -8.06 24.24
CA ARG A 29 10.22 -7.50 25.24
C ARG A 29 11.49 -8.32 25.42
N SER A 30 11.44 -9.60 25.05
CA SER A 30 12.56 -10.55 25.19
C SER A 30 13.37 -10.73 23.91
N GLY A 31 13.01 -10.06 22.81
CA GLY A 31 13.65 -10.26 21.50
C GLY A 31 13.48 -11.66 20.92
N ALA A 32 12.58 -12.48 21.50
CA ALA A 32 12.45 -13.90 21.23
C ALA A 32 11.37 -14.22 20.18
N VAL A 33 11.22 -13.38 19.15
CA VAL A 33 10.38 -13.72 18.00
C VAL A 33 11.24 -14.49 17.00
N ARG A 34 11.13 -15.82 17.02
CA ARG A 34 11.67 -16.65 15.94
C ARG A 34 10.72 -16.60 14.76
N VAL A 35 11.18 -16.11 13.62
CA VAL A 35 10.52 -16.30 12.33
C VAL A 35 10.53 -17.80 12.05
N ALA A 36 9.34 -18.40 11.91
CA ALA A 36 9.24 -19.79 11.45
C ALA A 36 9.83 -19.86 10.03
N GLN A 37 10.86 -20.69 9.85
CA GLN A 37 11.38 -20.95 8.51
C GLN A 37 10.31 -21.66 7.69
N VAL A 38 10.02 -21.11 6.50
CA VAL A 38 9.22 -21.78 5.49
C VAL A 38 9.94 -23.08 5.08
N PRO A 39 9.29 -24.25 5.12
CA PRO A 39 9.92 -25.49 4.69
C PRO A 39 10.23 -25.41 3.19
N ALA A 40 11.38 -25.98 2.80
CA ALA A 40 11.81 -26.02 1.41
C ALA A 40 10.77 -26.75 0.53
N PRO A 41 10.59 -26.33 -0.73
CA PRO A 41 9.70 -27.03 -1.66
C PRO A 41 10.20 -28.47 -1.89
N ALA A 42 9.25 -29.40 -1.98
CA ALA A 42 9.52 -30.80 -2.29
C ALA A 42 10.16 -30.93 -3.69
N PRO A 43 11.00 -31.96 -3.94
CA PRO A 43 11.61 -32.16 -5.25
C PRO A 43 10.54 -32.50 -6.31
N ASP A 44 10.68 -31.89 -7.48
CA ASP A 44 9.79 -32.05 -8.65
C ASP A 44 9.70 -33.52 -9.10
N ASP A 45 8.47 -34.00 -9.33
CA ASP A 45 8.16 -35.30 -9.95
C ASP A 45 8.53 -35.25 -11.46
N PRO A 46 9.42 -36.13 -11.97
CA PRO A 46 9.99 -35.96 -13.31
C PRO A 46 9.06 -36.37 -14.47
N LEU A 47 7.77 -36.64 -14.25
CA LEU A 47 6.88 -37.16 -15.29
C LEU A 47 5.99 -36.13 -16.01
N ASP A 48 6.06 -34.84 -15.67
CA ASP A 48 5.23 -33.80 -16.30
C ASP A 48 6.05 -32.65 -16.92
N ARG A 49 6.98 -33.01 -17.82
CA ARG A 49 7.69 -32.02 -18.63
C ARG A 49 7.44 -32.26 -20.11
N ASP A 50 6.76 -31.31 -20.74
CA ASP A 50 6.75 -31.17 -22.20
C ASP A 50 8.20 -31.04 -22.73
N PRO A 51 8.53 -31.66 -23.88
CA PRO A 51 9.89 -31.66 -24.39
C PRO A 51 10.32 -30.27 -24.86
N VAL A 52 11.24 -29.66 -24.12
CA VAL A 52 11.96 -28.45 -24.52
C VAL A 52 12.89 -28.78 -25.68
N VAL A 53 12.72 -28.11 -26.83
CA VAL A 53 13.61 -28.19 -27.99
C VAL A 53 14.99 -27.66 -27.62
N ALA A 54 16.00 -28.52 -27.72
CA ALA A 54 17.40 -28.18 -27.44
C ALA A 54 17.99 -27.31 -28.57
N VAL A 55 18.46 -26.12 -28.22
CA VAL A 55 19.31 -25.28 -29.09
C VAL A 55 20.78 -25.72 -28.88
N PRO A 56 21.52 -26.11 -29.93
CA PRO A 56 22.90 -26.58 -29.78
C PRO A 56 23.87 -25.41 -29.53
N ALA A 57 24.77 -25.58 -28.56
CA ALA A 57 25.85 -24.64 -28.24
C ALA A 57 27.00 -24.70 -29.28
N PRO A 58 27.68 -23.57 -29.60
CA PRO A 58 28.80 -23.59 -30.52
C PRO A 58 30.10 -24.10 -29.87
N ALA A 59 30.90 -24.81 -30.68
CA ALA A 59 32.15 -25.47 -30.29
C ALA A 59 33.31 -24.49 -29.99
N PRO A 60 34.28 -24.86 -29.12
CA PRO A 60 35.41 -24.01 -28.79
C PRO A 60 36.49 -23.99 -29.90
N ALA A 61 37.01 -22.80 -30.19
CA ALA A 61 38.12 -22.60 -31.13
C ALA A 61 39.49 -22.94 -30.50
N PRO A 62 40.46 -23.45 -31.27
CA PRO A 62 41.79 -23.79 -30.77
C PRO A 62 42.72 -22.57 -30.63
N MET A 63 43.56 -22.61 -29.60
CA MET A 63 44.61 -21.61 -29.31
C MET A 63 45.79 -21.72 -30.28
N PRO A 64 46.49 -20.62 -30.62
CA PRO A 64 47.81 -20.67 -31.23
C PRO A 64 48.94 -20.57 -30.18
N GLU A 65 50.01 -21.31 -30.46
CA GLU A 65 51.29 -21.40 -29.73
C GLU A 65 52.01 -20.06 -29.59
N ALA A 66 52.65 -19.90 -28.44
CA ALA A 66 53.48 -18.76 -28.09
C ALA A 66 54.85 -18.81 -28.81
N THR A 67 55.19 -17.72 -29.52
CA THR A 67 56.58 -17.39 -29.85
C THR A 67 56.95 -16.12 -29.10
N ALA A 68 58.03 -16.19 -28.33
CA ALA A 68 58.54 -15.11 -27.50
C ALA A 68 59.48 -14.19 -28.29
N GLU A 69 59.31 -12.87 -28.13
CA GLU A 69 60.37 -11.88 -28.26
C GLU A 69 60.24 -10.85 -27.11
N PRO A 70 61.35 -10.32 -26.55
CA PRO A 70 61.31 -9.58 -25.30
C PRO A 70 61.13 -8.07 -25.55
N ALA A 71 60.00 -7.52 -25.08
CA ALA A 71 59.81 -6.07 -25.01
C ALA A 71 60.23 -5.55 -23.63
N VAL A 72 61.21 -4.66 -23.66
CA VAL A 72 61.82 -3.96 -22.53
C VAL A 72 60.78 -3.15 -21.75
N VAL A 73 60.76 -3.32 -20.44
CA VAL A 73 59.87 -2.61 -19.50
C VAL A 73 60.46 -1.23 -19.18
N PRO A 74 59.78 -0.11 -19.42
CA PRO A 74 60.11 1.14 -18.76
C PRO A 74 59.45 1.17 -17.37
N THR A 75 60.27 1.38 -16.35
CA THR A 75 59.82 1.66 -14.98
C THR A 75 59.13 3.04 -14.96
N THR A 76 57.82 3.04 -14.77
CA THR A 76 57.05 4.24 -14.41
C THR A 76 56.53 4.08 -13.00
N GLU A 77 56.88 5.04 -12.14
CA GLU A 77 56.40 5.21 -10.76
C GLU A 77 54.86 5.13 -10.64
N PRO A 78 54.31 4.64 -9.52
CA PRO A 78 52.87 4.47 -9.37
C PRO A 78 52.23 5.84 -9.11
N ALA A 79 51.60 6.42 -10.14
CA ALA A 79 50.70 7.54 -9.96
C ALA A 79 49.48 7.06 -9.16
N ALA A 80 49.30 7.64 -7.97
CA ALA A 80 48.18 7.38 -7.09
C ALA A 80 46.84 7.54 -7.83
N ALA A 81 46.12 6.42 -7.97
CA ALA A 81 44.80 6.39 -8.57
C ALA A 81 43.84 7.26 -7.74
N THR A 82 43.38 8.36 -8.30
CA THR A 82 42.24 9.11 -7.77
C THR A 82 41.02 8.21 -7.91
N PRO A 83 40.27 7.89 -6.84
CA PRO A 83 39.10 7.06 -6.97
C PRO A 83 38.07 7.77 -7.84
N ALA A 84 37.62 7.09 -8.89
CA ALA A 84 36.56 7.56 -9.78
C ALA A 84 35.33 7.91 -8.93
N ARG A 85 34.93 9.18 -8.99
CA ARG A 85 33.76 9.69 -8.29
C ARG A 85 32.52 9.00 -8.85
N ALA A 86 31.84 8.21 -8.03
CA ALA A 86 30.57 7.59 -8.39
C ALA A 86 29.61 8.65 -8.97
N PRO A 87 28.81 8.31 -10.00
CA PRO A 87 27.83 9.22 -10.55
C PRO A 87 26.93 9.70 -9.40
N ARG A 88 26.90 11.01 -9.19
CA ARG A 88 26.03 11.60 -8.17
C ARG A 88 24.60 11.39 -8.66
N ILE A 89 23.88 10.49 -8.01
CA ILE A 89 22.43 10.41 -8.13
C ILE A 89 21.91 11.83 -7.88
N PRO A 90 21.14 12.44 -8.81
CA PRO A 90 20.52 13.73 -8.57
C PRO A 90 19.76 13.64 -7.25
N ALA A 91 20.02 14.58 -6.34
CA ALA A 91 19.24 14.65 -5.11
C ALA A 91 17.77 14.73 -5.50
N LEU A 92 16.94 13.88 -4.90
CA LEU A 92 15.49 13.99 -5.06
C LEU A 92 15.07 15.43 -4.73
N PRO A 93 14.09 16.00 -5.46
CA PRO A 93 13.62 17.34 -5.20
C PRO A 93 13.29 17.52 -3.72
N HIS A 94 13.66 18.68 -3.18
CA HIS A 94 13.51 18.96 -1.76
C HIS A 94 12.07 18.77 -1.32
N ARG A 95 11.91 18.10 -0.17
CA ARG A 95 10.66 18.01 0.56
C ARG A 95 10.24 19.46 0.88
N PRO A 96 9.09 19.93 0.37
CA PRO A 96 8.63 21.27 0.70
C PRO A 96 8.28 21.30 2.20
N SER A 97 8.78 22.33 2.87
CA SER A 97 8.38 22.63 4.25
C SER A 97 7.00 23.29 4.23
N SER A 98 6.27 23.18 5.33
CA SER A 98 4.97 23.83 5.55
C SER A 98 5.00 25.38 5.48
N GLU A 99 6.15 25.98 5.15
CA GLU A 99 6.41 27.42 5.15
C GLU A 99 6.44 28.02 3.73
N ASP A 100 6.34 27.21 2.68
CA ASP A 100 6.28 27.70 1.30
C ASP A 100 4.85 28.18 0.96
N PRO A 101 4.60 29.49 0.79
CA PRO A 101 3.25 30.06 0.67
C PRO A 101 2.53 29.72 -0.65
N GLU A 102 3.19 29.00 -1.56
CA GLU A 102 2.64 28.51 -2.83
C GLU A 102 2.28 27.01 -2.80
N HIS A 103 2.44 26.32 -1.66
CA HIS A 103 2.12 24.90 -1.55
C HIS A 103 0.61 24.68 -1.35
N ALA A 104 -0.06 24.25 -2.43
CA ALA A 104 -1.39 23.67 -2.34
C ALA A 104 -1.38 22.47 -1.37
N THR A 105 -2.40 22.38 -0.49
CA THR A 105 -2.56 21.27 0.46
C THR A 105 -2.37 19.93 -0.24
N ARG A 106 -1.46 19.08 0.24
CA ARG A 106 -1.18 17.79 -0.40
C ARG A 106 -2.11 16.74 0.16
N LEU A 107 -2.91 16.14 -0.70
CA LEU A 107 -3.96 15.21 -0.33
C LEU A 107 -3.56 13.78 -0.73
N ALA A 108 -3.80 12.82 0.16
CA ALA A 108 -3.88 11.40 -0.17
C ALA A 108 -5.34 10.95 -0.12
N VAL A 109 -5.86 10.43 -1.23
CA VAL A 109 -7.23 9.93 -1.35
C VAL A 109 -7.18 8.42 -1.52
N LEU A 110 -7.76 7.71 -0.56
CA LEU A 110 -7.76 6.25 -0.49
C LEU A 110 -9.21 5.76 -0.43
N ILE A 111 -9.61 4.93 -1.40
CA ILE A 111 -11.01 4.58 -1.62
C ILE A 111 -11.20 3.05 -1.62
N ASP A 112 -12.08 2.52 -0.78
CA ASP A 112 -12.60 1.16 -0.95
C ASP A 112 -13.64 1.15 -2.08
N ALA A 113 -13.23 0.73 -3.27
CA ALA A 113 -14.07 0.82 -4.48
C ALA A 113 -15.24 -0.17 -4.50
N ARG A 114 -15.29 -1.14 -3.58
CA ARG A 114 -16.44 -2.04 -3.42
C ARG A 114 -17.51 -1.41 -2.53
N ARG A 115 -17.12 -0.55 -1.58
CA ARG A 115 -18.05 0.12 -0.66
C ARG A 115 -18.49 1.48 -1.17
N VAL A 116 -17.66 2.14 -1.97
CA VAL A 116 -17.93 3.47 -2.52
C VAL A 116 -18.38 3.34 -3.98
N PRO A 117 -19.56 3.88 -4.36
CA PRO A 117 -19.96 3.98 -5.76
C PRO A 117 -19.04 4.90 -6.56
N GLU A 118 -18.86 4.62 -7.84
CA GLU A 118 -17.89 5.37 -8.64
C GLU A 118 -18.28 6.84 -8.88
N ASP A 119 -19.58 7.17 -8.81
CA ASP A 119 -20.07 8.54 -8.89
C ASP A 119 -19.78 9.35 -7.62
N VAL A 120 -19.83 8.71 -6.44
CA VAL A 120 -19.43 9.32 -5.16
C VAL A 120 -17.94 9.65 -5.21
N ALA A 121 -17.11 8.72 -5.70
CA ALA A 121 -15.68 8.95 -5.88
C ALA A 121 -15.41 10.13 -6.84
N ALA A 122 -16.21 10.25 -7.89
CA ALA A 122 -16.09 11.37 -8.82
C ALA A 122 -16.47 12.72 -8.19
N GLY A 123 -17.56 12.76 -7.42
CA GLY A 123 -17.97 13.93 -6.65
C GLY A 123 -16.91 14.32 -5.61
N LEU A 124 -16.32 13.32 -4.94
CA LEU A 124 -15.24 13.52 -3.97
C LEU A 124 -14.04 14.22 -4.62
N LEU A 125 -13.51 13.67 -5.72
CA LEU A 125 -12.34 14.25 -6.39
C LEU A 125 -12.62 15.67 -6.91
N THR A 126 -13.84 15.92 -7.39
CA THR A 126 -14.27 17.26 -7.80
C THR A 126 -14.22 18.23 -6.61
N ARG A 127 -14.79 17.85 -5.46
CA ARG A 127 -14.78 18.66 -4.23
C ARG A 127 -13.38 18.90 -3.68
N LEU A 128 -12.47 17.93 -3.83
CA LEU A 128 -11.09 18.05 -3.36
C LEU A 128 -10.21 18.91 -4.29
N GLY A 129 -10.59 19.08 -5.56
CA GLY A 129 -9.86 19.93 -6.51
C GLY A 129 -9.70 21.38 -6.05
N ASP A 130 -10.69 21.90 -5.31
CA ASP A 130 -10.64 23.25 -4.73
C ASP A 130 -9.85 23.32 -3.42
N ARG A 131 -9.55 22.17 -2.80
CA ARG A 131 -8.90 22.08 -1.48
C ARG A 131 -7.38 22.02 -1.59
N GLY A 132 -6.86 21.38 -2.64
CA GLY A 132 -5.43 21.18 -2.78
C GLY A 132 -5.06 20.25 -3.92
N SER A 133 -3.81 19.79 -3.92
CA SER A 133 -3.29 18.86 -4.91
C SER A 133 -3.44 17.42 -4.43
N VAL A 134 -4.12 16.59 -5.22
CA VAL A 134 -4.24 15.15 -4.95
C VAL A 134 -2.97 14.45 -5.43
N ASN A 135 -2.04 14.22 -4.50
CA ASN A 135 -0.73 13.63 -4.79
C ASN A 135 -0.77 12.10 -4.81
N VAL A 136 -1.64 11.52 -3.99
CA VAL A 136 -1.87 10.07 -3.94
C VAL A 136 -3.35 9.83 -4.14
N CYS A 137 -3.70 8.99 -5.12
CA CYS A 137 -5.08 8.65 -5.41
C CYS A 137 -5.18 7.15 -5.70
N ARG A 138 -5.71 6.38 -4.74
CA ARG A 138 -5.73 4.91 -4.79
C ARG A 138 -7.15 4.39 -4.58
N ALA A 139 -7.53 3.42 -5.41
CA ALA A 139 -8.76 2.66 -5.26
C ALA A 139 -8.41 1.20 -4.98
N TYR A 140 -9.00 0.60 -3.94
CA TYR A 140 -8.72 -0.77 -3.48
C TYR A 140 -9.92 -1.65 -3.75
N ALA A 141 -9.71 -2.77 -4.45
CA ALA A 141 -10.73 -3.79 -4.68
C ALA A 141 -10.15 -5.08 -5.27
N ASP A 142 -10.95 -6.14 -5.31
CA ASP A 142 -10.73 -7.27 -6.21
C ASP A 142 -11.24 -6.92 -7.61
N TRP A 143 -10.36 -6.40 -8.45
CA TRP A 143 -10.65 -6.02 -9.84
C TRP A 143 -11.06 -7.16 -10.78
N ARG A 144 -11.10 -8.42 -10.32
CA ARG A 144 -11.67 -9.54 -11.11
C ARG A 144 -13.19 -9.56 -11.04
N ARG A 145 -13.79 -8.85 -10.09
CA ARG A 145 -15.25 -8.84 -9.91
C ARG A 145 -15.95 -8.08 -11.04
N ALA A 146 -17.02 -8.67 -11.55
CA ALA A 146 -17.76 -8.12 -12.68
C ALA A 146 -18.58 -6.86 -12.33
N ASP A 147 -18.96 -6.68 -11.07
CA ASP A 147 -19.72 -5.52 -10.58
C ASP A 147 -18.91 -4.22 -10.55
N LEU A 148 -17.58 -4.30 -10.65
CA LEU A 148 -16.68 -3.14 -10.72
C LEU A 148 -16.41 -2.67 -12.16
N GLY A 149 -17.20 -3.13 -13.14
CA GLY A 149 -17.03 -2.73 -14.54
C GLY A 149 -17.13 -1.22 -14.76
N THR A 150 -18.02 -0.54 -14.04
CA THR A 150 -18.22 0.92 -14.11
C THR A 150 -17.02 1.71 -13.58
N TRP A 151 -16.36 1.17 -12.55
CA TRP A 151 -15.14 1.74 -11.98
C TRP A 151 -13.98 1.80 -12.98
N VAL A 152 -13.86 0.83 -13.90
CA VAL A 152 -12.76 0.79 -14.89
C VAL A 152 -12.71 2.06 -15.74
N GLU A 153 -13.86 2.57 -16.16
CA GLU A 153 -13.92 3.83 -16.91
C GLU A 153 -13.50 5.03 -16.04
N ARG A 154 -13.92 5.05 -14.78
CA ARG A 154 -13.62 6.13 -13.84
C ARG A 154 -12.14 6.18 -13.48
N LEU A 155 -11.52 5.02 -13.24
CA LEU A 155 -10.09 4.90 -12.96
C LEU A 155 -9.25 5.62 -14.03
N ARG A 156 -9.59 5.38 -15.31
CA ARG A 156 -8.89 5.99 -16.46
C ARG A 156 -9.13 7.50 -16.56
N ARG A 157 -10.36 7.95 -16.34
CA ARG A 157 -10.72 9.38 -16.49
C ARG A 157 -10.15 10.25 -15.38
N GLN A 158 -9.99 9.70 -14.18
CA GLN A 158 -9.62 10.46 -12.98
C GLN A 158 -8.19 10.21 -12.48
N GLY A 159 -7.41 9.40 -13.20
CA GLY A 159 -6.02 9.12 -12.85
C GLY A 159 -5.87 8.32 -11.54
N LEU A 160 -6.91 7.57 -11.15
CA LEU A 160 -6.87 6.74 -9.96
C LEU A 160 -5.99 5.51 -10.20
N HIS A 161 -5.12 5.20 -9.25
CA HIS A 161 -4.33 3.99 -9.28
C HIS A 161 -5.15 2.84 -8.70
N SER A 162 -5.35 1.79 -9.49
CA SER A 162 -6.03 0.57 -9.04
C SER A 162 -5.09 -0.31 -8.22
N PHE A 163 -5.44 -0.59 -6.97
CA PHE A 163 -4.74 -1.51 -6.08
C PHE A 163 -5.55 -2.79 -5.97
N HIS A 164 -5.01 -3.87 -6.55
CA HIS A 164 -5.69 -5.16 -6.57
C HIS A 164 -5.50 -5.90 -5.25
N GLN A 165 -6.59 -6.39 -4.69
CA GLN A 165 -6.58 -7.23 -3.49
C GLN A 165 -7.26 -8.56 -3.81
N PHE A 166 -6.52 -9.66 -3.64
CA PHE A 166 -7.06 -11.01 -3.77
C PHE A 166 -7.84 -11.33 -2.50
N ALA A 167 -9.13 -11.04 -2.52
CA ALA A 167 -9.95 -11.06 -1.31
C ALA A 167 -11.09 -12.06 -1.42
N ASP A 168 -11.07 -13.08 -0.57
CA ASP A 168 -12.24 -13.97 -0.35
C ASP A 168 -13.24 -13.37 0.66
N GLY A 169 -12.86 -12.29 1.36
CA GLY A 169 -13.64 -11.66 2.43
C GLY A 169 -13.89 -10.15 2.24
N ASP A 170 -14.88 -9.65 2.97
CA ASP A 170 -15.45 -8.31 2.75
C ASP A 170 -14.59 -7.14 3.23
N ASP A 171 -13.47 -7.36 3.93
CA ASP A 171 -12.71 -6.25 4.54
C ASP A 171 -11.23 -6.19 4.12
N GLN A 172 -10.74 -7.09 3.27
CA GLN A 172 -9.31 -7.07 2.90
C GLN A 172 -8.89 -5.79 2.16
N ALA A 173 -9.75 -5.24 1.30
CA ALA A 173 -9.50 -3.95 0.65
C ALA A 173 -9.37 -2.81 1.67
N LEU A 174 -10.21 -2.82 2.70
CA LEU A 174 -10.17 -1.86 3.80
C LEU A 174 -8.89 -2.01 4.65
N VAL A 175 -8.44 -3.24 4.92
CA VAL A 175 -7.17 -3.49 5.63
C VAL A 175 -5.97 -3.00 4.82
N ALA A 176 -5.92 -3.29 3.52
CA ALA A 176 -4.85 -2.80 2.65
C ALA A 176 -4.82 -1.27 2.58
N LEU A 177 -6.00 -0.65 2.45
CA LEU A 177 -6.18 0.80 2.52
C LEU A 177 -5.64 1.37 3.83
N ALA A 178 -5.95 0.73 4.97
CA ALA A 178 -5.51 1.19 6.28
C ALA A 178 -3.99 1.12 6.46
N ILE A 179 -3.35 0.08 5.94
CA ILE A 179 -1.88 -0.06 5.95
C ILE A 179 -1.26 1.08 5.15
N ASP A 180 -1.72 1.28 3.92
CA ASP A 180 -1.21 2.33 3.04
C ASP A 180 -1.45 3.74 3.63
N ALA A 181 -2.59 3.97 4.29
CA ALA A 181 -2.87 5.22 4.97
C ALA A 181 -1.82 5.55 6.05
N VAL A 182 -1.45 4.55 6.87
CA VAL A 182 -0.44 4.71 7.92
C VAL A 182 0.94 4.95 7.31
N ASP A 183 1.30 4.24 6.24
CA ASP A 183 2.60 4.40 5.61
C ASP A 183 2.76 5.77 4.93
N ILE A 184 1.74 6.21 4.19
CA ILE A 184 1.68 7.54 3.58
C ILE A 184 1.80 8.63 4.66
N ALA A 185 1.06 8.49 5.76
CA ALA A 185 1.14 9.45 6.87
C ALA A 185 2.53 9.48 7.53
N ARG A 186 3.20 8.32 7.64
CA ARG A 186 4.55 8.22 8.22
C ARG A 186 5.65 8.78 7.33
N GLU A 187 5.51 8.64 6.01
CA GLU A 187 6.41 9.29 5.05
C GLU A 187 6.27 10.82 5.09
N ALA A 188 5.13 11.30 5.60
CA ALA A 188 4.78 12.71 5.76
C ALA A 188 4.93 13.48 4.43
N SER A 189 4.48 12.81 3.38
CA SER A 189 4.38 13.28 2.00
C SER A 189 3.07 14.04 1.72
N VAL A 190 2.13 14.01 2.67
CA VAL A 190 0.81 14.62 2.57
C VAL A 190 0.43 15.38 3.85
N ASP A 191 -0.43 16.38 3.68
CA ASP A 191 -0.98 17.19 4.77
C ASP A 191 -2.34 16.66 5.25
N GLU A 192 -3.05 15.96 4.36
CA GLU A 192 -4.39 15.42 4.61
C GLU A 192 -4.55 14.04 3.98
N VAL A 193 -5.17 13.12 4.72
CA VAL A 193 -5.57 11.78 4.26
C VAL A 193 -7.10 11.73 4.24
N VAL A 194 -7.64 11.44 3.07
CA VAL A 194 -9.06 11.22 2.81
C VAL A 194 -9.29 9.72 2.69
N LEU A 195 -10.06 9.17 3.63
CA LEU A 195 -10.47 7.77 3.65
C LEU A 195 -11.91 7.66 3.17
N ALA A 196 -12.18 6.92 2.10
CA ALA A 196 -13.53 6.74 1.58
C ALA A 196 -13.96 5.26 1.63
N GLY A 197 -15.07 4.99 2.31
CA GLY A 197 -15.65 3.65 2.47
C GLY A 197 -16.38 3.49 3.79
N ASP A 198 -16.66 2.23 4.17
CA ASP A 198 -17.25 1.92 5.47
C ASP A 198 -16.19 1.95 6.58
N MET A 199 -16.11 3.08 7.30
CA MET A 199 -15.14 3.30 8.37
C MET A 199 -15.66 2.91 9.77
N THR A 200 -16.77 2.16 9.86
CA THR A 200 -17.45 1.83 11.12
C THR A 200 -16.54 1.24 12.19
N SER A 201 -15.57 0.42 11.81
CA SER A 201 -14.61 -0.24 12.72
C SER A 201 -13.22 0.42 12.72
N MET A 202 -13.06 1.59 12.12
CA MET A 202 -11.76 2.20 11.80
C MET A 202 -11.32 3.33 12.75
N LEU A 203 -11.99 3.51 13.89
CA LEU A 203 -11.60 4.48 14.91
C LEU A 203 -10.10 4.40 15.32
N PRO A 204 -9.49 3.21 15.49
CA PRO A 204 -8.06 3.12 15.80
C PRO A 204 -7.15 3.67 14.68
N LEU A 205 -7.57 3.54 13.41
CA LEU A 205 -6.84 4.12 12.28
C LEU A 205 -6.90 5.64 12.34
N VAL A 206 -8.09 6.22 12.56
CA VAL A 206 -8.27 7.68 12.66
C VAL A 206 -7.38 8.26 13.76
N HIS A 207 -7.42 7.68 14.96
CA HIS A 207 -6.53 8.09 16.05
C HIS A 207 -5.04 7.94 15.70
N ARG A 208 -4.67 6.91 14.94
CA ARG A 208 -3.29 6.69 14.55
C ARG A 208 -2.80 7.73 13.55
N LEU A 209 -3.64 8.12 12.60
CA LEU A 209 -3.34 9.18 11.62
C LEU A 209 -3.25 10.55 12.29
N HIS A 210 -4.15 10.83 13.24
CA HIS A 210 -4.07 12.02 14.11
C HIS A 210 -2.79 12.05 14.94
N GLY A 211 -2.41 10.93 15.55
CA GLY A 211 -1.15 10.81 16.27
C GLY A 211 0.09 11.02 15.38
N ALA A 212 -0.05 10.89 14.06
CA ALA A 212 1.00 11.20 13.09
C ALA A 212 0.98 12.68 12.63
N GLY A 213 0.02 13.48 13.08
CA GLY A 213 -0.09 14.91 12.76
C GLY A 213 -0.67 15.22 11.38
N VAL A 214 -1.35 14.26 10.75
CA VAL A 214 -2.00 14.42 9.45
C VAL A 214 -3.49 14.70 9.65
N ARG A 215 -4.05 15.62 8.85
CA ARG A 215 -5.49 15.89 8.86
C ARG A 215 -6.25 14.68 8.29
N VAL A 216 -7.31 14.23 8.95
CA VAL A 216 -8.08 13.05 8.55
C VAL A 216 -9.48 13.46 8.12
N VAL A 217 -9.81 13.17 6.86
CA VAL A 217 -11.16 13.30 6.34
C VAL A 217 -11.74 11.92 6.10
N VAL A 218 -12.94 11.69 6.58
CA VAL A 218 -13.66 10.43 6.36
C VAL A 218 -14.84 10.70 5.44
N VAL A 219 -14.95 9.92 4.38
CA VAL A 219 -16.09 9.85 3.47
C VAL A 219 -16.78 8.52 3.69
N GLY A 220 -18.08 8.54 3.95
CA GLY A 220 -18.82 7.31 4.13
C GLY A 220 -20.32 7.50 4.32
N PRO A 221 -21.04 6.41 4.59
CA PRO A 221 -22.50 6.40 4.69
C PRO A 221 -23.00 7.15 5.92
N GLY A 222 -24.25 7.62 5.85
CA GLY A 222 -24.96 8.29 6.95
C GLY A 222 -25.06 7.47 8.25
N HIS A 223 -24.89 6.15 8.19
CA HIS A 223 -24.85 5.29 9.38
C HIS A 223 -23.46 5.20 10.05
N THR A 224 -22.43 5.87 9.53
CA THR A 224 -21.08 5.85 10.14
C THR A 224 -21.19 6.24 11.63
N PRO A 225 -20.62 5.47 12.57
CA PRO A 225 -20.69 5.73 14.00
C PRO A 225 -20.24 7.13 14.42
N HIS A 226 -20.85 7.66 15.48
CA HIS A 226 -20.58 9.01 15.96
C HIS A 226 -19.13 9.17 16.48
N ASP A 227 -18.56 8.13 17.08
CA ASP A 227 -17.18 8.14 17.57
C ASP A 227 -16.17 8.34 16.44
N VAL A 228 -16.34 7.67 15.29
CA VAL A 228 -15.51 7.86 14.10
C VAL A 228 -15.68 9.28 13.55
N ARG A 229 -16.92 9.77 13.43
CA ARG A 229 -17.20 11.13 12.96
C ARG A 229 -16.59 12.21 13.85
N ALA A 230 -16.65 12.02 15.16
CA ALA A 230 -16.09 12.95 16.15
C ALA A 230 -14.55 12.88 16.21
N ALA A 231 -13.98 11.72 15.89
CA ALA A 231 -12.54 11.53 15.87
C ALA A 231 -11.87 12.04 14.59
N CYS A 232 -12.55 12.21 13.46
CA CYS A 232 -11.94 12.78 12.25
C CYS A 232 -12.02 14.31 12.24
N ASP A 233 -11.19 14.98 11.44
CA ASP A 233 -11.22 16.45 11.31
C ASP A 233 -12.41 16.96 10.48
N GLU A 234 -12.91 16.12 9.58
CA GLU A 234 -14.09 16.37 8.78
C GLU A 234 -14.70 15.06 8.30
N PHE A 235 -16.01 14.96 8.45
CA PHE A 235 -16.80 13.88 7.89
C PHE A 235 -17.59 14.38 6.69
N LEU A 236 -17.52 13.65 5.58
CA LEU A 236 -18.27 13.88 4.37
C LEU A 236 -19.26 12.74 4.17
N ASP A 237 -20.54 13.07 4.12
CA ASP A 237 -21.57 12.11 3.78
C ASP A 237 -21.51 11.79 2.28
N GLU A 238 -21.48 10.51 1.92
CA GLU A 238 -21.39 10.08 0.53
C GLU A 238 -22.56 10.57 -0.34
N ASP A 239 -23.77 10.67 0.23
CA ASP A 239 -24.94 11.18 -0.50
C ASP A 239 -24.77 12.65 -0.87
N SER A 240 -24.06 13.43 -0.04
CA SER A 240 -23.78 14.85 -0.30
C SER A 240 -22.85 15.07 -1.51
N LEU A 241 -22.15 14.02 -1.96
CA LEU A 241 -21.23 14.08 -3.09
C LEU A 241 -21.92 13.79 -4.43
N LEU A 242 -23.17 13.32 -4.42
CA LEU A 242 -23.97 13.02 -5.61
C LEU A 242 -24.76 14.22 -6.15
N GLY A 243 -24.79 15.35 -5.43
CA GLY A 243 -25.24 16.65 -5.95
C GLY A 243 -26.41 17.31 -5.21
N GLU A 244 -26.08 18.17 -4.25
CA GLU A 244 -26.54 19.56 -4.05
C GLU A 244 -25.48 20.20 -3.13
N PRO A 245 -25.24 21.53 -3.15
CA PRO A 245 -24.25 22.15 -2.29
C PRO A 245 -24.68 22.02 -0.82
N ALA A 246 -24.20 20.97 -0.16
CA ALA A 246 -24.48 20.73 1.24
C ALA A 246 -23.84 21.81 2.10
N ALA A 247 -24.67 22.44 2.94
CA ALA A 247 -24.27 23.40 3.96
C ALA A 247 -23.05 22.89 4.76
N PRO A 248 -22.14 23.77 5.19
CA PRO A 248 -20.88 23.36 5.80
C PRO A 248 -21.15 22.40 6.96
N ALA A 249 -20.65 21.17 6.84
CA ALA A 249 -20.63 20.21 7.92
C ALA A 249 -20.01 20.90 9.13
N GLY A 250 -20.79 21.04 10.20
CA GLY A 250 -20.39 21.74 11.40
C GLY A 250 -19.05 21.19 11.87
N ARG A 251 -18.07 22.08 12.05
CA ARG A 251 -16.81 21.75 12.70
C ARG A 251 -17.14 21.27 14.11
N HIS A 252 -17.25 19.95 14.30
CA HIS A 252 -17.28 19.35 15.62
C HIS A 252 -15.86 19.43 16.19
N ARG A 253 -15.54 20.58 16.79
CA ARG A 253 -14.48 20.65 17.80
C ARG A 253 -15.11 20.26 19.13
N ALA A 254 -14.59 19.20 19.73
CA ALA A 254 -14.75 18.93 21.17
C ALA A 254 -14.08 20.03 22.00
#